data_AF-A0A3E1Y980-F1
#
_entry.id   AF-A0A3E1Y980-F1
#
_cell.length_a   1.000
_cell.length_b   1.000
_cell.length_c   1.000
_cell.angle_alpha   90.00
_cell.angle_beta   90.00
_cell.angle_gamma   90.00
#
_symmetry.space_group_name_H-M   'P 1'
#
loop_
_entity.id
_entity.type
_entity.pdbx_description
1 polymer ?
#
loop_
_entity_poly.entity_id
_entity_poly.type
_entity_poly.pdbx_seq_one_letter_code
_entity_poly.pdbx_strand_id
1 'polypeptide(L)'
;MQLLKFGTSLVLRVCRILISRKKEKRWAETYLANLESEADANLPTDTAKKIVNAYSIYLPMVIDAFTQVDGRHTSLDEKKRILQYFVCSTTFDDFTDNNELTQEQLNEISFGYSAYQPQTVQERLFLYCHVKLKQFVKDQTGYSHATHALFQAQVDSGKQTDPTIPDDELFRITIEKGAYSVLLCSFYMEDGMLSDRWQECWFQLGAIIQLTNDLFDIWKDVRDGFQTLPVRTKDADQLYLTFTEMVDKLEGLIDNLPVPDSRKWKFRMNMMSICSFSDMAIQQLRAIQQEHGKMPELNTLPRKALIIDMEKIGNIWHCMRFTYQRCRK
;
A
#
# COMPACT_ATOMS: atom_id res chain seq x y z
N MET A 1 -20.08 -7.33 27.23
CA MET A 1 -20.83 -6.45 26.29
C MET A 1 -19.94 -5.80 25.23
N GLN A 2 -18.74 -5.28 25.56
CA GLN A 2 -17.84 -4.63 24.59
C GLN A 2 -17.23 -5.60 23.55
N LEU A 3 -16.80 -6.80 23.96
CA LEU A 3 -16.23 -7.81 23.05
C LEU A 3 -17.23 -8.30 22.01
N LEU A 4 -18.49 -8.52 22.39
CA LEU A 4 -19.56 -8.93 21.48
C LEU A 4 -19.85 -7.82 20.45
N LYS A 5 -19.97 -6.56 20.90
CA LYS A 5 -20.15 -5.40 20.01
C LYS A 5 -18.98 -5.24 19.03
N PHE A 6 -17.75 -5.42 19.50
CA PHE A 6 -16.56 -5.40 18.65
C PHE A 6 -16.59 -6.54 17.63
N GLY A 7 -16.82 -7.78 18.07
CA GLY A 7 -16.87 -8.95 17.19
C GLY A 7 -17.93 -8.80 16.10
N THR A 8 -19.15 -8.37 16.45
CA THR A 8 -20.21 -8.10 15.47
C THR A 8 -19.81 -6.97 14.50
N SER A 9 -19.22 -5.87 14.99
CA SER A 9 -18.74 -4.77 14.14
C SER A 9 -17.68 -5.24 13.15
N LEU A 10 -16.73 -6.07 13.59
CA LEU A 10 -15.66 -6.58 12.75
C LEU A 10 -16.18 -7.55 11.69
N VAL A 11 -17.03 -8.51 12.07
CA VAL A 11 -17.63 -9.47 11.12
C VAL A 11 -18.43 -8.74 10.05
N LEU A 12 -19.29 -7.78 10.44
CA LEU A 12 -20.07 -7.00 9.48
C LEU A 12 -19.19 -6.21 8.52
N ARG A 13 -18.05 -5.69 8.98
CA ARG A 13 -17.06 -5.01 8.14
C ARG A 13 -16.37 -5.95 7.17
N VAL A 14 -15.89 -7.09 7.65
CA VAL A 14 -15.26 -8.11 6.78
C VAL A 14 -16.24 -8.53 5.68
N CYS A 15 -17.49 -8.86 6.04
CA CYS A 15 -18.52 -9.17 5.06
C CYS A 15 -18.74 -8.03 4.06
N ARG A 16 -18.80 -6.77 4.54
CA ARG A 16 -18.94 -5.59 3.67
C ARG A 16 -17.75 -5.44 2.72
N ILE A 17 -16.52 -5.61 3.20
CA ILE A 17 -15.30 -5.51 2.39
C ILE A 17 -15.30 -6.61 1.31
N LEU A 18 -15.65 -7.86 1.66
CA LEU A 18 -15.70 -8.96 0.71
C LEU A 18 -16.76 -8.75 -0.38
N ILE A 19 -17.95 -8.28 0.00
CA ILE A 19 -19.02 -7.93 -0.95
C ILE A 19 -18.60 -6.76 -1.83
N SER A 20 -18.02 -5.71 -1.23
CA SER A 20 -17.54 -4.53 -1.95
C SER A 20 -16.46 -4.92 -2.94
N ARG A 21 -15.42 -5.65 -2.52
CA ARG A 21 -14.35 -6.14 -3.39
C ARG A 21 -14.87 -6.86 -4.63
N LYS A 22 -15.86 -7.76 -4.50
CA LYS A 22 -16.46 -8.46 -5.65
C LYS A 22 -17.18 -7.50 -6.62
N LYS A 23 -17.90 -6.52 -6.09
CA LYS A 23 -18.60 -5.49 -6.88
C LYS A 23 -17.59 -4.57 -7.58
N GLU A 24 -16.63 -4.06 -6.83
CA GLU A 24 -15.63 -3.11 -7.31
C GLU A 24 -14.67 -3.75 -8.32
N LYS A 25 -14.36 -5.05 -8.18
CA LYS A 25 -13.63 -5.81 -9.20
C LYS A 25 -14.32 -5.79 -10.57
N ARG A 26 -15.61 -6.13 -10.62
CA ARG A 26 -16.39 -6.14 -11.88
C ARG A 26 -16.50 -4.74 -12.49
N TRP A 27 -16.69 -3.73 -11.64
CA TRP A 27 -16.71 -2.35 -12.08
C TRP A 27 -15.36 -1.93 -12.66
N ALA A 28 -14.25 -2.28 -12.00
CA ALA A 28 -12.90 -1.96 -12.43
C ALA A 28 -12.54 -2.66 -13.75
N GLU A 29 -12.92 -3.93 -13.93
CA GLU A 29 -12.73 -4.64 -15.21
C GLU A 29 -13.43 -3.90 -16.36
N THR A 30 -14.67 -3.45 -16.13
CA THR A 30 -15.44 -2.71 -17.13
C THR A 30 -14.83 -1.33 -17.41
N TYR A 31 -14.44 -0.60 -16.36
CA TYR A 31 -13.89 0.74 -16.50
C TYR A 31 -12.49 0.73 -17.11
N LEU A 32 -11.66 -0.26 -16.77
CA LEU A 32 -10.34 -0.46 -17.38
C LEU A 32 -10.46 -0.75 -18.87
N ALA A 33 -11.37 -1.64 -19.29
CA ALA A 33 -11.61 -1.91 -20.71
C ALA A 33 -12.04 -0.65 -21.48
N ASN A 34 -12.81 0.24 -20.85
CA ASN A 34 -13.16 1.53 -21.45
C ASN A 34 -11.93 2.45 -21.57
N LEU A 35 -11.06 2.50 -20.55
CA LEU A 35 -9.81 3.27 -20.62
C LEU A 35 -8.88 2.74 -21.72
N GLU A 36 -8.75 1.43 -21.84
CA GLU A 36 -7.99 0.76 -22.90
C GLU A 36 -8.51 1.14 -24.29
N SER A 37 -9.84 1.16 -24.46
CA SER A 37 -10.48 1.61 -25.71
C SER A 37 -10.30 3.10 -25.97
N GLU A 38 -10.41 3.95 -24.94
CA GLU A 38 -10.23 5.41 -25.06
C GLU A 38 -8.78 5.80 -25.40
N ALA A 39 -7.81 4.99 -24.95
CA ALA A 39 -6.37 5.21 -25.14
C ALA A 39 -5.77 4.43 -26.32
N ASP A 40 -6.57 3.66 -27.07
CA ASP A 40 -6.12 2.75 -28.14
C ASP A 40 -4.95 1.85 -27.69
N ALA A 41 -5.17 1.18 -26.55
CA ALA A 41 -4.13 0.48 -25.79
C ALA A 41 -4.71 -0.74 -25.06
N ASN A 42 -4.32 -1.97 -25.44
CA ASN A 42 -4.74 -3.21 -24.76
C ASN A 42 -3.64 -3.78 -23.87
N LEU A 43 -3.77 -3.67 -22.55
CA LEU A 43 -2.75 -4.11 -21.62
C LEU A 43 -2.50 -5.63 -21.69
N PRO A 44 -1.29 -6.08 -21.34
CA PRO A 44 -1.06 -7.48 -21.03
C PRO A 44 -2.04 -7.96 -19.96
N THR A 45 -2.54 -9.18 -20.11
CA THR A 45 -3.59 -9.74 -19.23
C THR A 45 -3.17 -9.74 -17.77
N ASP A 46 -1.89 -9.98 -17.48
CA ASP A 46 -1.39 -10.02 -16.10
C ASP A 46 -1.28 -8.62 -15.49
N THR A 47 -0.86 -7.61 -16.24
CA THR A 47 -0.89 -6.19 -15.83
C THR A 47 -2.33 -5.74 -15.53
N ALA A 48 -3.29 -6.04 -16.43
CA ALA A 48 -4.70 -5.71 -16.21
C ALA A 48 -5.27 -6.39 -14.94
N LYS A 49 -4.94 -7.67 -14.69
CA LYS A 49 -5.31 -8.38 -13.46
C LYS A 49 -4.68 -7.75 -12.22
N LYS A 50 -3.40 -7.35 -12.26
CA LYS A 50 -2.71 -6.68 -11.15
C LYS A 50 -3.46 -5.38 -10.79
N ILE A 51 -3.75 -4.53 -11.77
CA ILE A 51 -4.48 -3.26 -11.59
C ILE A 51 -5.85 -3.49 -10.94
N VAL A 52 -6.65 -4.38 -11.52
CA VAL A 52 -8.01 -4.69 -11.02
C VAL A 52 -7.96 -5.25 -9.60
N ASN A 53 -7.03 -6.16 -9.32
CA ASN A 53 -6.92 -6.77 -8.00
C ASN A 53 -6.48 -5.74 -6.96
N ALA A 54 -5.45 -4.94 -7.24
CA ALA A 54 -4.97 -3.87 -6.36
C ALA A 54 -6.11 -2.89 -6.05
N TYR A 55 -6.78 -2.36 -7.08
CA TYR A 55 -7.94 -1.47 -6.91
C TYR A 55 -9.05 -2.09 -6.05
N SER A 56 -9.44 -3.34 -6.36
CA SER A 56 -10.58 -4.00 -5.69
C SER A 56 -10.35 -4.27 -4.21
N ILE A 57 -9.09 -4.35 -3.78
CA ILE A 57 -8.69 -4.50 -2.37
C ILE A 57 -8.58 -3.11 -1.73
N TYR A 58 -7.84 -2.22 -2.39
CA TYR A 58 -7.45 -0.94 -1.83
C TYR A 58 -8.64 0.01 -1.64
N LEU A 59 -9.58 0.03 -2.58
CA LEU A 59 -10.77 0.87 -2.50
C LEU A 59 -11.57 0.61 -1.20
N PRO A 60 -12.08 -0.61 -0.93
CA PRO A 60 -12.87 -0.86 0.27
C PRO A 60 -12.05 -0.89 1.57
N MET A 61 -10.75 -1.17 1.52
CA MET A 61 -9.93 -1.27 2.74
C MET A 61 -9.35 0.08 3.18
N VAL A 62 -8.95 0.92 2.22
CA VAL A 62 -8.25 2.18 2.48
C VAL A 62 -9.14 3.37 2.10
N ILE A 63 -9.47 3.51 0.81
CA ILE A 63 -10.16 4.72 0.31
C ILE A 63 -11.50 4.94 1.01
N ASP A 64 -12.33 3.90 1.09
CA ASP A 64 -13.62 3.94 1.77
C ASP A 64 -13.48 4.23 3.26
N ALA A 65 -12.37 3.84 3.90
CA ALA A 65 -12.13 4.14 5.31
C ALA A 65 -11.89 5.65 5.52
N PHE A 66 -11.06 6.26 4.66
CA PHE A 66 -10.76 7.69 4.70
C PHE A 66 -11.99 8.56 4.36
N THR A 67 -12.81 8.17 3.37
CA THR A 67 -14.04 8.92 3.07
C THR A 67 -15.10 8.78 4.17
N GLN A 68 -15.22 7.61 4.78
CA GLN A 68 -16.20 7.39 5.86
C GLN A 68 -15.85 8.12 7.16
N VAL A 69 -14.56 8.26 7.48
CA VAL A 69 -14.15 9.04 8.66
C VAL A 69 -14.42 10.52 8.46
N ASP A 70 -14.35 11.01 7.22
CA ASP A 70 -14.83 12.35 6.81
C ASP A 70 -16.36 12.48 6.80
N GLY A 71 -17.08 11.37 6.91
CA GLY A 71 -18.55 11.35 7.01
C GLY A 71 -19.25 11.29 5.65
N ARG A 72 -18.51 10.94 4.60
CA ARG A 72 -19.02 10.80 3.23
C ARG A 72 -18.77 9.39 2.68
N HIS A 73 -19.20 9.18 1.45
CA HIS A 73 -18.89 7.98 0.68
C HIS A 73 -17.95 8.34 -0.47
N THR A 74 -17.17 7.37 -0.91
CA THR A 74 -16.32 7.53 -2.09
C THR A 74 -17.19 7.73 -3.33
N SER A 75 -16.98 8.85 -4.03
CA SER A 75 -17.75 9.21 -5.22
C SER A 75 -17.36 8.34 -6.42
N LEU A 76 -18.19 8.33 -7.46
CA LEU A 76 -17.85 7.63 -8.70
C LEU A 76 -16.60 8.24 -9.36
N ASP A 77 -16.41 9.55 -9.29
CA ASP A 77 -15.25 10.18 -9.91
C ASP A 77 -13.96 9.95 -9.11
N GLU A 78 -14.04 9.89 -7.77
CA GLU A 78 -12.92 9.41 -6.94
C GLU A 78 -12.54 7.98 -7.30
N LYS A 79 -13.52 7.08 -7.48
CA LYS A 79 -13.28 5.70 -7.92
C LYS A 79 -12.55 5.63 -9.26
N LYS A 80 -12.96 6.44 -10.24
CA LYS A 80 -12.29 6.51 -11.55
C LYS A 80 -10.83 6.94 -11.41
N ARG A 81 -10.58 8.00 -10.63
CA ARG A 81 -9.22 8.51 -10.40
C ARG A 81 -8.35 7.50 -9.64
N ILE A 82 -8.89 6.83 -8.64
CA ILE A 82 -8.15 5.77 -7.95
C ILE A 82 -7.83 4.59 -8.89
N LEU A 83 -8.73 4.19 -9.80
CA LEU A 83 -8.38 3.16 -10.78
C LEU A 83 -7.28 3.65 -11.75
N GLN A 84 -7.38 4.89 -12.23
CA GLN A 84 -6.33 5.51 -13.07
C GLN A 84 -4.99 5.57 -12.33
N TYR A 85 -5.00 5.84 -11.02
CA TYR A 85 -3.80 5.79 -10.20
C TYR A 85 -3.20 4.39 -10.18
N PHE A 86 -4.01 3.34 -10.01
CA PHE A 86 -3.51 1.97 -10.07
C PHE A 86 -3.01 1.57 -11.47
N VAL A 87 -3.59 2.10 -12.55
CA VAL A 87 -3.02 1.96 -13.89
C VAL A 87 -1.61 2.55 -13.91
N CYS A 88 -1.43 3.80 -13.46
CA CYS A 88 -0.12 4.46 -13.43
C CYS A 88 0.87 3.71 -12.53
N SER A 89 0.50 3.39 -11.30
CA SER A 89 1.38 2.71 -10.34
C SER A 89 1.81 1.33 -10.83
N THR A 90 0.89 0.49 -11.32
CA THR A 90 1.24 -0.86 -11.77
C THR A 90 2.07 -0.85 -13.06
N THR A 91 1.76 0.04 -14.00
CA THR A 91 2.58 0.15 -15.23
C THR A 91 3.95 0.72 -14.92
N PHE A 92 4.07 1.67 -13.98
CA PHE A 92 5.37 2.18 -13.54
C PHE A 92 6.22 1.10 -12.87
N ASP A 93 5.64 0.27 -12.01
CA ASP A 93 6.33 -0.89 -11.42
C ASP A 93 6.76 -1.89 -12.50
N ASP A 94 5.89 -2.20 -13.47
CA ASP A 94 6.26 -3.08 -14.60
C ASP A 94 7.43 -2.46 -15.41
N PHE A 95 7.44 -1.13 -15.64
CA PHE A 95 8.55 -0.46 -16.34
C PHE A 95 9.89 -0.61 -15.60
N THR A 96 9.87 -0.52 -14.27
CA THR A 96 11.08 -0.64 -13.45
C THR A 96 11.52 -2.08 -13.27
N ASP A 97 10.60 -2.97 -12.88
CA ASP A 97 10.93 -4.35 -12.50
C ASP A 97 11.40 -5.16 -13.72
N ASN A 98 10.84 -4.89 -14.89
CA ASN A 98 11.22 -5.55 -16.14
C ASN A 98 12.35 -4.82 -16.89
N ASN A 99 12.86 -3.70 -16.35
CA ASN A 99 13.81 -2.81 -17.02
C ASN A 99 13.34 -2.39 -18.44
N GLU A 100 12.05 -2.11 -18.62
CA GLU A 100 11.49 -1.70 -19.91
C GLU A 100 11.87 -0.26 -20.29
N LEU A 101 12.05 0.61 -19.27
CA LEU A 101 12.46 2.01 -19.45
C LEU A 101 13.73 2.32 -18.65
N THR A 102 14.59 3.16 -19.20
CA THR A 102 15.74 3.72 -18.47
C THR A 102 15.29 4.73 -17.42
N GLN A 103 16.16 5.08 -16.47
CA GLN A 103 15.86 6.12 -15.48
C GLN A 103 15.55 7.49 -16.14
N GLU A 104 16.21 7.80 -17.25
CA GLU A 104 15.94 9.02 -18.04
C GLU A 104 14.53 8.96 -18.63
N GLN A 105 14.17 7.86 -19.29
CA GLN A 105 12.81 7.68 -19.84
C GLN A 105 11.74 7.69 -18.76
N LEU A 106 11.98 7.09 -17.59
CA LEU A 106 11.08 7.14 -16.44
C LEU A 106 10.91 8.58 -15.93
N ASN A 107 11.97 9.38 -15.93
CA ASN A 107 11.89 10.80 -15.58
C ASN A 107 11.08 11.58 -16.61
N GLU A 108 11.34 11.37 -17.90
CA GLU A 108 10.64 12.04 -18.99
C GLU A 108 9.15 11.70 -19.04
N ILE A 109 8.76 10.42 -18.93
CA ILE A 109 7.34 10.03 -18.95
C ILE A 109 6.59 10.55 -17.71
N SER A 110 7.29 10.77 -16.58
CA SER A 110 6.69 11.28 -15.33
C SER A 110 6.57 12.80 -15.31
N PHE A 111 7.63 13.51 -15.70
CA PHE A 111 7.77 14.95 -15.48
C PHE A 111 7.89 15.75 -16.78
N GLY A 112 8.38 15.14 -17.86
CA GLY A 112 8.41 15.67 -19.24
C GLY A 112 7.25 15.19 -20.13
N TYR A 113 6.20 14.63 -19.52
CA TYR A 113 5.09 13.88 -20.18
C TYR A 113 4.42 14.61 -21.36
N SER A 114 4.50 15.94 -21.45
CA SER A 114 3.94 16.70 -22.57
C SER A 114 4.70 16.50 -23.88
N ALA A 115 5.99 16.17 -23.82
CA ALA A 115 6.85 15.94 -24.99
C ALA A 115 7.14 14.45 -25.23
N TYR A 116 6.95 13.60 -24.21
CA TYR A 116 7.21 12.18 -24.28
C TYR A 116 6.35 11.48 -25.35
N GLN A 117 6.99 10.68 -26.21
CA GLN A 117 6.31 9.92 -27.26
C GLN A 117 6.21 8.45 -26.84
N PRO A 118 5.02 7.95 -26.46
CA PRO A 118 4.87 6.59 -25.98
C PRO A 118 5.17 5.56 -27.08
N GLN A 119 6.05 4.61 -26.77
CA GLN A 119 6.44 3.55 -27.71
C GLN A 119 5.60 2.28 -27.51
N THR A 120 5.20 2.02 -26.26
CA THR A 120 4.38 0.85 -25.91
C THR A 120 2.93 1.22 -25.61
N VAL A 121 2.08 0.19 -25.59
CA VAL A 121 0.70 0.26 -25.15
C VAL A 121 0.62 0.75 -23.69
N GLN A 122 1.46 0.19 -22.82
CA GLN A 122 1.53 0.55 -21.41
C GLN A 122 1.91 2.01 -21.23
N GLU A 123 2.90 2.52 -21.96
CA GLU A 123 3.28 3.95 -21.92
C GLU A 123 2.13 4.86 -22.36
N ARG A 124 1.38 4.50 -23.41
CA ARG A 124 0.20 5.27 -23.85
C ARG A 124 -0.85 5.35 -22.75
N LEU A 125 -1.19 4.21 -22.15
CA LEU A 125 -2.22 4.17 -21.12
C LEU A 125 -1.75 4.84 -19.82
N PHE A 126 -0.48 4.68 -19.44
CA PHE A 126 0.14 5.42 -18.33
C PHE A 126 -0.01 6.92 -18.55
N LEU A 127 0.45 7.45 -19.70
CA LEU A 127 0.37 8.88 -20.01
C LEU A 127 -1.06 9.39 -20.02
N TYR A 128 -1.98 8.63 -20.61
CA TYR A 128 -3.40 8.98 -20.65
C TYR A 128 -3.98 9.17 -19.25
N CYS A 129 -3.73 8.21 -18.35
CA CYS A 129 -4.19 8.27 -16.98
C CYS A 129 -3.46 9.37 -16.18
N HIS A 130 -2.14 9.48 -16.33
CA HIS A 130 -1.30 10.46 -15.65
C HIS A 130 -1.73 11.90 -15.95
N VAL A 131 -1.98 12.22 -17.22
CA VAL A 131 -2.45 13.55 -17.62
C VAL A 131 -3.84 13.85 -17.03
N LYS A 132 -4.78 12.89 -17.07
CA LYS A 132 -6.11 13.06 -16.46
C LYS A 132 -6.03 13.30 -14.96
N LEU A 133 -5.18 12.55 -14.25
CA LEU A 133 -4.99 12.72 -12.81
C LEU A 133 -4.41 14.08 -12.49
N LYS A 134 -3.34 14.49 -13.18
CA LYS A 134 -2.68 15.78 -12.95
C LYS A 134 -3.60 16.98 -13.21
N GLN A 135 -4.50 16.88 -14.18
CA GLN A 135 -5.52 17.92 -14.44
C GLN A 135 -6.53 18.08 -13.31
N PHE A 136 -6.80 17.01 -12.54
CA PHE A 136 -7.71 17.06 -11.40
C PHE A 136 -7.06 17.66 -10.14
N VAL A 137 -5.77 17.38 -9.92
CA VAL A 137 -5.07 17.75 -8.69
C VAL A 137 -5.20 19.25 -8.40
N LYS A 138 -5.66 19.58 -7.20
CA LYS A 138 -5.86 20.98 -6.75
C LYS A 138 -4.61 21.56 -6.12
N ASP A 139 -3.98 20.82 -5.22
CA ASP A 139 -2.68 21.17 -4.64
C ASP A 139 -1.54 20.64 -5.52
N GLN A 140 -1.18 21.43 -6.53
CA GLN A 140 -0.11 21.09 -7.48
C GLN A 140 1.27 21.05 -6.81
N THR A 141 1.50 21.85 -5.77
CA THR A 141 2.80 21.91 -5.08
C THR A 141 3.01 20.67 -4.23
N GLY A 142 2.04 20.32 -3.37
CA GLY A 142 2.12 19.10 -2.56
C GLY A 142 2.17 17.84 -3.42
N TYR A 143 1.38 17.78 -4.48
CA TYR A 143 1.39 16.66 -5.42
C TYR A 143 2.74 16.55 -6.14
N SER A 144 3.30 17.66 -6.61
CA SER A 144 4.61 17.66 -7.26
C SER A 144 5.70 17.18 -6.31
N HIS A 145 5.68 17.61 -5.05
CA HIS A 145 6.62 17.12 -4.04
C HIS A 145 6.47 15.62 -3.82
N ALA A 146 5.25 15.12 -3.57
CA ALA A 146 5.01 13.71 -3.30
C ALA A 146 5.36 12.80 -4.50
N THR A 147 5.07 13.23 -5.73
CA THR A 147 5.43 12.47 -6.94
C THR A 147 6.93 12.40 -7.17
N HIS A 148 7.68 13.50 -6.97
CA HIS A 148 9.14 13.47 -7.07
C HIS A 148 9.77 12.63 -5.97
N ALA A 149 9.23 12.69 -4.75
CA ALA A 149 9.73 11.89 -3.64
C ALA A 149 9.47 10.39 -3.84
N LEU A 150 8.29 10.01 -4.37
CA LEU A 150 8.01 8.63 -4.76
C LEU A 150 8.96 8.16 -5.89
N PHE A 151 9.16 8.99 -6.92
CA PHE A 151 10.08 8.69 -8.00
C PHE A 151 11.50 8.44 -7.48
N GLN A 152 11.99 9.32 -6.60
CA GLN A 152 13.31 9.17 -5.99
C GLN A 152 13.40 7.89 -5.16
N ALA A 153 12.38 7.58 -4.34
CA ALA A 153 12.34 6.34 -3.57
C ALA A 153 12.33 5.09 -4.46
N GLN A 154 11.64 5.13 -5.62
CA GLN A 154 11.70 4.04 -6.59
C GLN A 154 13.08 3.91 -7.24
N VAL A 155 13.72 5.02 -7.62
CA VAL A 155 15.10 4.98 -8.15
C VAL A 155 16.07 4.42 -7.10
N ASP A 156 15.94 4.88 -5.86
CA ASP A 156 16.75 4.41 -4.74
C ASP A 156 16.50 2.94 -4.41
N SER A 157 15.31 2.41 -4.69
CA SER A 157 15.02 0.97 -4.51
C SER A 157 15.94 0.06 -5.31
N GLY A 158 16.55 0.54 -6.40
CA GLY A 158 17.61 -0.19 -7.11
C GLY A 158 18.83 -0.51 -6.24
N LYS A 159 19.13 0.33 -5.23
CA LYS A 159 20.19 0.09 -4.24
C LYS A 159 19.92 -1.12 -3.35
N GLN A 160 18.66 -1.57 -3.25
CA GLN A 160 18.30 -2.76 -2.48
C GLN A 160 18.85 -4.05 -3.11
N THR A 161 19.45 -4.01 -4.30
CA THR A 161 20.21 -5.14 -4.84
C THR A 161 21.63 -5.24 -4.28
N ASP A 162 22.11 -4.19 -3.60
CA ASP A 162 23.43 -4.16 -2.98
C ASP A 162 23.36 -4.71 -1.53
N PRO A 163 24.00 -5.86 -1.23
CA PRO A 163 24.03 -6.43 0.11
C PRO A 163 24.77 -5.57 1.14
N THR A 164 25.45 -4.50 0.72
CA THR A 164 26.18 -3.57 1.58
C THR A 164 25.42 -2.28 1.88
N ILE A 165 24.18 -2.13 1.39
CA ILE A 165 23.34 -0.96 1.66
C ILE A 165 23.28 -0.67 3.18
N PRO A 166 23.49 0.60 3.58
CA PRO A 166 23.32 1.04 4.97
C PRO A 166 21.88 0.81 5.48
N ASP A 167 21.74 0.43 6.75
CA ASP A 167 20.43 0.10 7.34
C ASP A 167 19.49 1.32 7.42
N ASP A 168 20.02 2.53 7.58
CA ASP A 168 19.26 3.79 7.59
C ASP A 168 18.72 4.16 6.20
N GLU A 169 19.54 3.97 5.16
CA GLU A 169 19.11 4.14 3.77
C GLU A 169 18.06 3.10 3.38
N LEU A 170 18.26 1.82 3.76
CA LEU A 170 17.27 0.77 3.54
C LEU A 170 15.94 1.09 4.22
N PHE A 171 16.00 1.55 5.47
CA PHE A 171 14.82 1.99 6.21
C PHE A 171 14.11 3.15 5.49
N ARG A 172 14.85 4.18 5.08
CA ARG A 172 14.29 5.32 4.34
C ARG A 172 13.56 4.87 3.07
N ILE A 173 14.19 4.02 2.25
CA ILE A 173 13.61 3.52 1.00
C ILE A 173 12.29 2.78 1.26
N THR A 174 12.29 1.81 2.20
CA THR A 174 11.08 1.05 2.56
C THR A 174 9.95 1.99 3.02
N ILE A 175 10.26 2.99 3.84
CA ILE A 175 9.25 3.91 4.36
C ILE A 175 8.72 4.83 3.25
N GLU A 176 9.61 5.52 2.53
CA GLU A 176 9.23 6.56 1.57
C GLU A 176 8.47 6.00 0.37
N LYS A 177 8.86 4.84 -0.17
CA LYS A 177 8.18 4.21 -1.31
C LYS A 177 6.70 3.95 -1.00
N GLY A 178 6.43 3.29 0.13
CA GLY A 178 5.05 3.06 0.59
C GLY A 178 4.32 4.34 0.94
N ALA A 179 4.97 5.19 1.72
CA ALA A 179 4.36 6.38 2.28
C ALA A 179 3.90 7.36 1.20
N TYR A 180 4.75 7.67 0.22
CA TYR A 180 4.37 8.55 -0.87
C TYR A 180 3.37 7.91 -1.84
N SER A 181 3.47 6.61 -2.13
CA SER A 181 2.49 5.89 -2.95
C SER A 181 1.07 5.99 -2.37
N VAL A 182 0.93 5.78 -1.06
CA VAL A 182 -0.37 5.89 -0.40
C VAL A 182 -0.80 7.34 -0.21
N LEU A 183 0.12 8.26 0.08
CA LEU A 183 -0.16 9.70 0.15
C LEU A 183 -0.71 10.24 -1.18
N LEU A 184 -0.22 9.76 -2.33
CA LEU A 184 -0.72 10.20 -3.64
C LEU A 184 -2.23 9.98 -3.80
N CYS A 185 -2.79 8.93 -3.20
CA CYS A 185 -4.24 8.70 -3.21
C CYS A 185 -5.02 9.92 -2.67
N SER A 186 -4.47 10.63 -1.68
CA SER A 186 -5.14 11.79 -1.06
C SER A 186 -5.36 12.95 -2.05
N PHE A 187 -4.44 13.15 -3.00
CA PHE A 187 -4.55 14.20 -4.04
C PHE A 187 -5.63 13.92 -5.08
N TYR A 188 -6.15 12.69 -5.12
CA TYR A 188 -7.22 12.28 -6.02
C TYR A 188 -8.61 12.28 -5.36
N MET A 189 -8.68 12.67 -4.09
CA MET A 189 -9.91 12.78 -3.32
C MET A 189 -10.52 14.18 -3.45
N GLU A 190 -11.82 14.30 -3.20
CA GLU A 190 -12.48 15.60 -3.08
C GLU A 190 -12.05 16.35 -1.79
N ASP A 191 -12.18 17.69 -1.84
CA ASP A 191 -11.55 18.75 -1.00
C ASP A 191 -11.40 18.52 0.52
N GLY A 192 -12.15 17.59 1.13
CA GLY A 192 -12.12 17.36 2.58
C GLY A 192 -10.84 16.71 3.12
N MET A 193 -10.04 16.03 2.28
CA MET A 193 -8.94 15.15 2.72
C MET A 193 -7.53 15.72 2.51
N LEU A 194 -7.40 16.98 2.10
CA LEU A 194 -6.11 17.58 1.73
C LEU A 194 -5.38 18.30 2.86
N SER A 195 -5.93 18.37 4.08
CA SER A 195 -5.21 19.00 5.19
C SER A 195 -3.99 18.18 5.63
N ASP A 196 -2.94 18.82 6.11
CA ASP A 196 -1.70 18.20 6.58
C ASP A 196 -1.93 16.99 7.52
N ARG A 197 -2.87 17.09 8.46
CA ARG A 197 -3.19 15.99 9.41
C ARG A 197 -3.70 14.72 8.72
N TRP A 198 -4.45 14.87 7.63
CA TRP A 198 -4.92 13.74 6.83
C TRP A 198 -3.77 13.16 6.01
N GLN A 199 -2.96 14.02 5.40
CA GLN A 199 -1.78 13.62 4.65
C GLN A 199 -0.80 12.81 5.51
N GLU A 200 -0.59 13.22 6.77
CA GLU A 200 0.23 12.46 7.73
C GLU A 200 -0.34 11.05 7.99
N CYS A 201 -1.68 10.91 8.11
CA CYS A 201 -2.32 9.60 8.24
C CYS A 201 -2.09 8.72 7.00
N TRP A 202 -2.25 9.29 5.80
CA TRP A 202 -1.98 8.57 4.55
C TRP A 202 -0.53 8.13 4.46
N PHE A 203 0.41 9.04 4.70
CA PHE A 203 1.85 8.79 4.67
C PHE A 203 2.23 7.67 5.65
N GLN A 204 1.78 7.78 6.91
CA GLN A 204 2.11 6.79 7.94
C GLN A 204 1.50 5.41 7.64
N LEU A 205 0.27 5.36 7.12
CA LEU A 205 -0.34 4.11 6.68
C LEU A 205 0.45 3.48 5.52
N GLY A 206 0.88 4.29 4.56
CA GLY A 206 1.67 3.82 3.41
C GLY A 206 2.99 3.18 3.81
N ALA A 207 3.70 3.78 4.76
CA ALA A 207 4.91 3.22 5.34
C ALA A 207 4.67 1.81 5.93
N ILE A 208 3.56 1.64 6.68
CA ILE A 208 3.18 0.34 7.25
C ILE A 208 2.80 -0.65 6.16
N ILE A 209 2.10 -0.21 5.11
CA ILE A 209 1.71 -1.06 3.98
C ILE A 209 2.95 -1.58 3.25
N GLN A 210 3.97 -0.74 3.01
CA GLN A 210 5.20 -1.21 2.35
C GLN A 210 5.99 -2.19 3.22
N LEU A 211 6.13 -1.92 4.53
CA LEU A 211 6.72 -2.91 5.43
C LEU A 211 5.94 -4.23 5.41
N THR A 212 4.61 -4.17 5.32
CA THR A 212 3.76 -5.36 5.16
C THR A 212 4.05 -6.08 3.85
N ASN A 213 4.22 -5.36 2.75
CA ASN A 213 4.59 -5.95 1.47
C ASN A 213 5.91 -6.72 1.59
N ASP A 214 6.97 -6.05 2.06
CA ASP A 214 8.30 -6.66 2.24
C ASP A 214 8.25 -7.89 3.16
N LEU A 215 7.41 -7.86 4.22
CA LEU A 215 7.21 -8.99 5.13
C LEU A 215 6.56 -10.20 4.46
N PHE A 216 5.68 -9.98 3.47
CA PHE A 216 5.02 -11.06 2.73
C PHE A 216 5.86 -11.56 1.56
N ASP A 217 6.77 -10.72 1.06
CA ASP A 217 7.65 -11.02 -0.07
C ASP A 217 9.02 -11.58 0.33
N ILE A 218 9.30 -11.81 1.62
CA ILE A 218 10.60 -12.35 2.11
C ILE A 218 11.12 -13.51 1.27
N TRP A 219 10.29 -14.52 0.97
CA TRP A 219 10.72 -15.65 0.16
C TRP A 219 11.17 -15.25 -1.26
N LYS A 220 10.46 -14.29 -1.87
CA LYS A 220 10.78 -13.76 -3.20
C LYS A 220 12.06 -12.93 -3.11
N ASP A 221 12.10 -11.95 -2.21
CA ASP A 221 13.21 -11.01 -2.08
C ASP A 221 14.54 -11.72 -1.80
N VAL A 222 14.54 -12.71 -0.91
CA VAL A 222 15.72 -13.53 -0.62
C VAL A 222 16.24 -14.25 -1.86
N ARG A 223 15.36 -14.77 -2.72
CA ARG A 223 15.75 -15.50 -3.93
C ARG A 223 16.24 -14.58 -5.04
N ASP A 224 15.65 -13.40 -5.10
CA ASP A 224 15.97 -12.39 -6.11
C ASP A 224 17.17 -11.52 -5.67
N GLY A 225 17.69 -11.73 -4.44
CA GLY A 225 18.85 -11.03 -3.90
C GLY A 225 18.55 -9.64 -3.34
N PHE A 226 17.26 -9.28 -3.22
CA PHE A 226 16.83 -7.99 -2.69
C PHE A 226 17.02 -7.92 -1.17
N GLN A 227 17.55 -6.78 -0.74
CA GLN A 227 17.69 -6.37 0.64
C GLN A 227 16.46 -5.56 1.03
N THR A 228 15.58 -6.15 1.84
CA THR A 228 14.47 -5.46 2.50
C THR A 228 14.66 -5.49 4.02
N LEU A 229 13.97 -4.63 4.77
CA LEU A 229 14.07 -4.62 6.23
C LEU A 229 13.85 -6.02 6.86
N PRO A 230 12.84 -6.81 6.43
CA PRO A 230 12.67 -8.15 6.96
C PRO A 230 13.76 -9.14 6.52
N VAL A 231 14.31 -9.02 5.31
CA VAL A 231 15.41 -9.88 4.83
C VAL A 231 16.69 -9.64 5.63
N ARG A 232 16.97 -8.38 5.96
CA ARG A 232 18.17 -7.94 6.68
C ARG A 232 18.07 -8.06 8.19
N THR A 233 16.88 -8.39 8.72
CA THR A 233 16.68 -8.42 10.17
C THR A 233 17.56 -9.50 10.82
N LYS A 234 18.27 -9.10 11.87
CA LYS A 234 19.03 -10.02 12.75
C LYS A 234 18.30 -10.29 14.06
N ASP A 235 17.26 -9.50 14.32
CA ASP A 235 16.45 -9.58 15.52
C ASP A 235 14.99 -9.19 15.20
N ALA A 236 14.11 -10.19 15.17
CA ALA A 236 12.69 -9.95 14.94
C ALA A 236 12.00 -9.21 16.10
N ASP A 237 12.55 -9.23 17.32
CA ASP A 237 12.03 -8.43 18.42
C ASP A 237 12.30 -6.94 18.17
N GLN A 238 13.48 -6.58 17.64
CA GLN A 238 13.77 -5.19 17.26
C GLN A 238 12.89 -4.71 16.11
N LEU A 239 12.68 -5.55 15.08
CA LEU A 239 11.74 -5.24 13.99
C LEU A 239 10.31 -5.04 14.52
N TYR A 240 9.91 -5.82 15.51
CA TYR A 240 8.61 -5.68 16.18
C TYR A 240 8.46 -4.35 16.91
N LEU A 241 9.51 -3.87 17.58
CA LEU A 241 9.51 -2.57 18.24
C LEU A 241 9.36 -1.44 17.22
N THR A 242 10.13 -1.47 16.12
CA THR A 242 10.01 -0.49 15.03
C THR A 242 8.60 -0.46 14.45
N PHE A 243 8.01 -1.62 14.16
CA PHE A 243 6.62 -1.70 13.69
C PHE A 243 5.63 -1.14 14.73
N THR A 244 5.82 -1.44 16.01
CA THR A 244 4.96 -0.95 17.09
C THR A 244 4.98 0.56 17.19
N GLU A 245 6.16 1.19 17.07
CA GLU A 245 6.30 2.65 17.02
C GLU A 245 5.59 3.26 15.82
N MET A 246 5.66 2.62 14.65
CA MET A 246 4.92 3.06 13.46
C MET A 246 3.40 3.01 13.67
N VAL A 247 2.90 1.96 14.33
CA VAL A 247 1.48 1.82 14.66
C VAL A 247 1.05 2.85 15.71
N ASP A 248 1.84 3.04 16.77
CA ASP A 248 1.55 4.01 17.83
C ASP A 248 1.48 5.43 17.27
N LYS A 249 2.38 5.77 16.33
CA LYS A 249 2.34 7.05 15.60
C LYS A 249 1.04 7.19 14.80
N LEU A 250 0.63 6.15 14.06
CA LEU A 250 -0.64 6.18 13.32
C LEU A 250 -1.85 6.36 14.27
N GLU A 251 -1.87 5.67 15.41
CA GLU A 251 -2.92 5.83 16.42
C GLU A 251 -2.99 7.27 16.95
N GLY A 252 -1.83 7.87 17.25
CA GLY A 252 -1.73 9.27 17.68
C GLY A 252 -2.22 10.26 16.62
N LEU A 253 -1.92 10.02 15.34
CA LEU A 253 -2.44 10.83 14.23
C LEU A 253 -3.97 10.75 14.15
N ILE A 254 -4.52 9.54 14.29
CA ILE A 254 -5.97 9.30 14.27
C ILE A 254 -6.67 10.04 15.43
N ASP A 255 -6.07 10.04 16.61
CA ASP A 255 -6.65 10.70 17.80
C ASP A 255 -6.73 12.22 17.65
N ASN A 256 -5.82 12.80 16.87
CA ASN A 256 -5.76 14.24 16.62
C ASN A 256 -6.62 14.70 15.43
N LEU A 257 -7.33 13.79 14.76
CA LEU A 257 -8.24 14.13 13.67
C LEU A 257 -9.42 14.99 14.16
N PRO A 258 -9.85 16.02 13.41
CA PRO A 258 -10.92 16.92 13.82
C PRO A 258 -12.33 16.34 13.55
N VAL A 259 -12.57 15.09 13.97
CA VAL A 259 -13.84 14.38 13.75
C VAL A 259 -14.34 13.76 15.07
N PRO A 260 -15.64 13.49 15.21
CA PRO A 260 -16.19 12.80 16.38
C PRO A 260 -15.50 11.46 16.67
N ASP A 261 -15.34 11.12 17.95
CA ASP A 261 -14.66 9.89 18.39
C ASP A 261 -15.30 8.61 17.83
N SER A 262 -16.62 8.63 17.60
CA SER A 262 -17.30 7.50 16.96
C SER A 262 -16.81 7.25 15.53
N ARG A 263 -16.39 8.29 14.79
CA ARG A 263 -15.78 8.15 13.46
C ARG A 263 -14.31 7.76 13.57
N LYS A 264 -13.54 8.35 14.50
CA LYS A 264 -12.16 7.94 14.80
C LYS A 264 -12.06 6.47 15.14
N TRP A 265 -12.93 5.98 16.01
CA TRP A 265 -12.95 4.57 16.42
C TRP A 265 -13.21 3.63 15.24
N LYS A 266 -14.17 3.97 14.37
CA LYS A 266 -14.46 3.19 13.16
C LYS A 266 -13.30 3.19 12.17
N PHE A 267 -12.58 4.31 12.08
CA PHE A 267 -11.39 4.46 11.24
C PHE A 267 -10.22 3.66 11.79
N ARG A 268 -9.92 3.82 13.09
CA ARG A 268 -8.91 3.03 13.83
C ARG A 268 -9.13 1.53 13.65
N MET A 269 -10.37 1.04 13.76
CA MET A 269 -10.68 -0.37 13.48
C MET A 269 -10.20 -0.84 12.09
N ASN A 270 -10.44 -0.04 11.04
CA ASN A 270 -9.99 -0.39 9.69
C ASN A 270 -8.46 -0.35 9.60
N MET A 271 -7.83 0.71 10.12
CA MET A 271 -6.38 0.88 10.08
C MET A 271 -5.65 -0.23 10.84
N MET A 272 -6.12 -0.57 12.05
CA MET A 272 -5.55 -1.64 12.86
C MET A 272 -5.78 -3.02 12.24
N SER A 273 -6.85 -3.20 11.45
CA SER A 273 -7.04 -4.44 10.68
C SER A 273 -5.97 -4.58 9.59
N ILE A 274 -5.57 -3.49 8.93
CA ILE A 274 -4.46 -3.48 7.96
C ILE A 274 -3.14 -3.77 8.69
N CYS A 275 -2.86 -3.03 9.77
CA CYS A 275 -1.62 -3.19 10.56
C CYS A 275 -1.48 -4.61 11.13
N SER A 276 -2.59 -5.30 11.37
CA SER A 276 -2.57 -6.65 11.91
C SER A 276 -1.87 -7.67 11.01
N PHE A 277 -1.79 -7.40 9.70
CA PHE A 277 -1.05 -8.26 8.77
C PHE A 277 0.46 -8.19 9.00
N SER A 278 1.03 -7.01 9.24
CA SER A 278 2.45 -6.86 9.57
C SER A 278 2.75 -7.47 10.94
N ASP A 279 1.88 -7.25 11.95
CA ASP A 279 2.05 -7.88 13.28
C ASP A 279 2.12 -9.40 13.16
N MET A 280 1.17 -10.01 12.43
CA MET A 280 1.13 -11.44 12.17
C MET A 280 2.41 -11.96 11.51
N ALA A 281 2.88 -11.27 10.45
CA ALA A 281 4.10 -11.62 9.74
C ALA A 281 5.33 -11.58 10.64
N ILE A 282 5.44 -10.53 11.46
CA ILE A 282 6.54 -10.39 12.42
C ILE A 282 6.48 -11.47 13.50
N GLN A 283 5.29 -11.86 13.98
CA GLN A 283 5.20 -12.99 14.93
C GLN A 283 5.71 -14.31 14.33
N GLN A 284 5.54 -14.53 13.02
CA GLN A 284 6.11 -15.69 12.35
C GLN A 284 7.64 -15.63 12.34
N LEU A 285 8.25 -14.47 12.07
CA LEU A 285 9.70 -14.27 12.18
C LEU A 285 10.20 -14.47 13.61
N ARG A 286 9.48 -13.98 14.62
CA ARG A 286 9.82 -14.20 16.03
C ARG A 286 9.75 -15.67 16.41
N ALA A 287 8.77 -16.41 15.90
CA ALA A 287 8.68 -17.86 16.12
C ALA A 287 9.89 -18.59 15.50
N ILE A 288 10.30 -18.21 14.29
CA ILE A 288 11.51 -18.74 13.64
C ILE A 288 12.76 -18.45 14.48
N GLN A 289 12.93 -17.21 14.92
CA GLN A 289 14.04 -16.79 15.80
C GLN A 289 14.06 -17.60 17.10
N GLN A 290 12.90 -17.82 17.73
CA GLN A 290 12.79 -18.59 18.97
C GLN A 290 13.15 -20.06 18.78
N GLU A 291 12.71 -20.69 17.68
CA GLU A 291 13.03 -22.08 17.36
C GLU A 291 14.54 -22.30 17.16
N HIS A 292 15.24 -21.31 16.60
CA HIS A 292 16.67 -21.39 16.31
C HIS A 292 17.56 -20.74 17.39
N GLY A 293 16.98 -20.11 18.41
CA GLY A 293 17.68 -19.33 19.46
C GLY A 293 18.25 -17.98 19.01
N LYS A 294 18.33 -17.73 17.70
CA LYS A 294 18.70 -16.47 17.04
C LYS A 294 18.07 -16.42 15.66
N MET A 295 18.03 -15.26 15.00
CA MET A 295 17.57 -15.19 13.62
C MET A 295 18.51 -15.98 12.70
N PRO A 296 18.04 -17.04 12.01
CA PRO A 296 18.85 -17.76 11.03
C PRO A 296 18.97 -16.97 9.72
N GLU A 297 19.91 -17.36 8.86
CA GLU A 297 19.96 -16.85 7.49
C GLU A 297 18.72 -17.31 6.72
N LEU A 298 17.87 -16.37 6.30
CA LEU A 298 16.55 -16.70 5.73
C LEU A 298 16.65 -17.52 4.43
N ASN A 299 17.73 -17.36 3.65
CA ASN A 299 18.00 -18.15 2.44
C ASN A 299 18.19 -19.66 2.71
N THR A 300 18.46 -20.05 3.95
CA THR A 300 18.58 -21.47 4.34
C THR A 300 17.23 -22.10 4.69
N LEU A 301 16.17 -21.30 4.85
CA LEU A 301 14.86 -21.77 5.26
C LEU A 301 14.00 -22.21 4.07
N PRO A 302 13.14 -23.23 4.25
CA PRO A 302 12.23 -23.66 3.19
C PRO A 302 11.14 -22.61 2.94
N ARG A 303 10.65 -22.53 1.70
CA ARG A 303 9.53 -21.65 1.28
C ARG A 303 8.37 -21.60 2.27
N LYS A 304 7.95 -22.76 2.78
CA LYS A 304 6.81 -22.88 3.69
C LYS A 304 7.03 -22.16 5.03
N ALA A 305 8.28 -21.97 5.45
CA ALA A 305 8.62 -21.21 6.65
C ALA A 305 8.55 -19.69 6.41
N LEU A 306 8.73 -19.24 5.17
CA LEU A 306 8.85 -17.81 4.84
C LEU A 306 7.58 -17.22 4.19
N ILE A 307 6.65 -18.06 3.74
CA ILE A 307 5.36 -17.60 3.20
C ILE A 307 4.31 -17.59 4.30
N ILE A 308 3.49 -16.54 4.28
CA ILE A 308 2.38 -16.34 5.22
C ILE A 308 1.07 -16.72 4.54
N ASP A 309 0.35 -17.66 5.15
CA ASP A 309 -1.00 -18.04 4.72
C ASP A 309 -2.06 -17.25 5.50
N MET A 310 -2.64 -16.23 4.87
CA MET A 310 -3.69 -15.41 5.49
C MET A 310 -5.02 -16.14 5.70
N GLU A 311 -5.25 -17.25 5.00
CA GLU A 311 -6.52 -17.99 5.07
C GLU A 311 -6.56 -18.96 6.25
N LYS A 312 -5.40 -19.23 6.86
CA LYS A 312 -5.30 -20.05 8.08
C LYS A 312 -6.12 -19.42 9.21
N ILE A 313 -7.04 -20.20 9.79
CA ILE A 313 -7.94 -19.75 10.86
C ILE A 313 -7.19 -19.10 12.03
N GLY A 314 -6.03 -19.65 12.41
CA GLY A 314 -5.19 -19.08 13.48
C GLY A 314 -4.67 -17.67 13.15
N ASN A 315 -4.35 -17.42 11.89
CA ASN A 315 -3.88 -16.13 11.38
C ASN A 315 -5.03 -15.12 11.33
N ILE A 316 -6.20 -15.54 10.87
CA ILE A 316 -7.43 -14.72 10.94
C ILE A 316 -7.73 -14.31 12.39
N TRP A 317 -7.68 -15.26 13.33
CA TRP A 317 -7.90 -14.97 14.75
C TRP A 317 -6.86 -14.03 15.33
N HIS A 318 -5.59 -14.19 14.95
CA HIS A 318 -4.52 -13.29 15.34
C HIS A 318 -4.81 -11.85 14.91
N CYS A 319 -5.20 -11.65 13.65
CA CYS A 319 -5.56 -10.33 13.12
C CYS A 319 -6.73 -9.70 13.89
N MET A 320 -7.77 -10.49 14.19
CA MET A 320 -8.91 -10.05 15.00
C MET A 320 -8.49 -9.64 16.41
N ARG A 321 -7.63 -10.45 17.06
CA ARG A 321 -7.12 -10.19 18.41
C ARG A 321 -6.27 -8.91 18.46
N PHE A 322 -5.34 -8.73 17.53
CA PHE A 322 -4.51 -7.54 17.44
C PHE A 322 -5.39 -6.29 17.30
N THR A 323 -6.32 -6.31 16.33
CA THR A 323 -7.24 -5.20 16.07
C THR A 323 -8.05 -4.85 17.32
N TYR A 324 -8.57 -5.87 18.03
CA TYR A 324 -9.32 -5.68 19.27
C TYR A 324 -8.47 -5.02 20.36
N GLN A 325 -7.25 -5.50 20.57
CA GLN A 325 -6.36 -4.98 21.62
C GLN A 325 -6.01 -3.51 21.39
N ARG A 326 -5.75 -3.13 20.13
CA ARG A 326 -5.47 -1.75 19.73
C ARG A 326 -6.69 -0.83 19.86
N CYS A 327 -7.88 -1.30 19.46
CA CYS A 327 -9.11 -0.50 19.50
C CYS A 327 -9.80 -0.44 20.88
N ARG A 328 -9.29 -1.14 21.89
CA ARG A 328 -9.79 -1.08 23.28
C ARG A 328 -9.16 0.05 24.09
N LYS A 329 -7.96 0.48 23.70
CA LYS A 329 -7.34 1.71 24.22
C LYS A 329 -8.18 2.88 23.74
#